data_AF-A0A284VMG3-F1
#
_entry.id   AF-A0A284VMG3-F1
#
_cell.length_a   1.000
_cell.length_b   1.000
_cell.length_c   1.000
_cell.angle_alpha   90.00
_cell.angle_beta   90.00
_cell.angle_gamma   90.00
#
_symmetry.space_group_name_H-M   'P 1'
#
loop_
_entity.id
_entity.type
_entity.pdbx_description
1 polymer ?
#
loop_
_entity_poly.entity_id
_entity_poly.type
_entity_poly.pdbx_seq_one_letter_code
_entity_poly.pdbx_strand_id
1 'polypeptide(L)' 'MPDRKYVIESRRYIGEDGKTTFDSWITSANVIEIKHAEQYLVFYPLEGEHAGKKHYIPFSNIHVVREM' A
#
# COMPACT_ATOMS: atom_id res chain seq x y z
N MET A 1 -16.19 -11.20 12.07
CA MET A 1 -16.13 -9.80 11.60
C MET A 1 -15.92 -9.84 10.09
N PRO A 2 -16.57 -9.01 9.28
CA PRO A 2 -16.24 -8.92 7.87
C PRO A 2 -14.76 -8.52 7.73
N ASP A 3 -14.07 -9.08 6.75
CA ASP A 3 -12.69 -8.73 6.47
C ASP A 3 -12.60 -7.25 6.10
N ARG A 4 -12.01 -6.46 7.01
CA ARG A 4 -11.78 -5.04 6.78
C ARG A 4 -10.82 -4.87 5.63
N LYS A 5 -11.28 -4.22 4.57
CA LYS A 5 -10.45 -3.84 3.43
C LYS A 5 -9.81 -2.49 3.69
N TYR A 6 -8.61 -2.30 3.17
CA TYR A 6 -7.86 -1.06 3.26
C TYR A 6 -7.40 -0.63 1.88
N VAL A 7 -7.41 0.67 1.65
CA VAL A 7 -6.69 1.28 0.54
C VAL A 7 -5.38 1.83 1.08
N ILE A 8 -4.27 1.41 0.48
CA ILE A 8 -2.94 1.96 0.71
C ILE A 8 -2.58 2.79 -0.51
N GLU A 9 -2.11 4.01 -0.31
CA GLU A 9 -1.56 4.85 -1.38
C GLU A 9 -0.09 5.14 -1.07
N SER A 10 0.80 4.94 -2.04
CA SER A 10 2.22 5.34 -1.91
C SER A 10 2.58 6.43 -2.89
N ARG A 11 3.60 7.21 -2.53
CA ARG A 11 4.30 8.14 -3.41
C ARG A 11 5.29 7.37 -4.28
N ARG A 12 5.21 7.52 -5.59
CA ARG A 12 6.10 6.85 -6.55
C ARG A 12 7.22 7.77 -7.03
N TYR A 13 6.89 8.82 -7.77
CA TYR A 13 7.83 9.85 -8.25
C TYR A 13 7.09 11.15 -8.59
N ILE A 14 7.83 12.24 -8.71
CA ILE A 14 7.34 13.51 -9.23
C ILE A 14 7.54 13.49 -10.75
N GLY A 15 6.46 13.60 -11.53
CA GLY A 15 6.51 13.69 -12.97
C GLY A 15 7.15 15.00 -13.46
N GLU A 16 7.51 15.06 -14.73
CA GLU A 16 8.06 16.29 -15.36
C GLU A 16 7.09 17.48 -15.31
N ASP A 17 5.79 17.19 -15.15
CA ASP A 17 4.72 18.18 -14.94
C ASP A 17 4.61 18.69 -13.50
N GLY A 18 5.52 18.26 -12.61
CA GLY A 18 5.54 18.62 -11.19
C GLY A 18 4.49 17.89 -10.36
N LYS A 19 3.69 16.98 -10.93
CA LYS A 19 2.68 16.24 -10.19
C LYS A 19 3.27 15.00 -9.55
N THR A 20 2.88 14.73 -8.31
CA THR A 20 3.25 13.48 -7.64
C THR A 20 2.36 12.36 -8.16
N THR A 21 2.97 11.31 -8.69
CA THR A 21 2.28 10.08 -9.04
C THR A 21 2.16 9.20 -7.81
N PHE A 22 0.95 8.67 -7.59
CA PHE A 22 0.67 7.73 -6.52
C PHE A 22 0.30 6.36 -7.10
N ASP A 23 0.79 5.31 -6.45
CA ASP A 23 0.26 3.96 -6.65
C ASP A 23 -0.79 3.69 -5.56
N SER A 24 -1.85 2.96 -5.88
CA SER A 24 -2.93 2.62 -4.96
C SER A 24 -3.18 1.11 -4.95
N TRP A 25 -3.38 0.54 -3.77
CA TRP A 25 -3.64 -0.88 -3.60
C TRP A 25 -4.76 -1.14 -2.62
N ILE A 26 -5.63 -2.09 -2.97
CA ILE A 26 -6.66 -2.62 -2.09
C ILE A 26 -6.10 -3.88 -1.42
N THR A 27 -6.14 -3.93 -0.09
CA THR A 27 -5.67 -5.07 0.71
C THR A 27 -6.59 -5.31 1.92
N SER A 28 -6.27 -6.26 2.81
CA SER A 28 -7.00 -6.48 4.08
C SER A 28 -6.04 -6.62 5.26
N ALA A 29 -6.54 -6.36 6.48
CA ALA A 29 -5.72 -6.48 7.69
C ALA A 29 -5.09 -7.87 7.87
N ASN A 30 -5.74 -8.93 7.37
CA ASN A 30 -5.26 -10.32 7.51
C ASN A 30 -3.99 -10.60 6.70
N VAL A 31 -3.72 -9.80 5.67
CA VAL A 31 -2.59 -9.99 4.76
C VAL A 31 -1.62 -8.81 4.79
N ILE A 32 -1.75 -7.92 5.78
CA ILE A 32 -0.81 -6.84 6.06
C ILE A 32 0.08 -7.26 7.22
N GLU A 33 1.39 -7.07 7.07
CA GLU A 33 2.38 -7.24 8.12
C GLU A 33 3.17 -5.93 8.28
N ILE A 34 3.23 -5.44 9.52
CA ILE A 34 3.93 -4.19 9.86
C ILE A 34 5.29 -4.56 10.46
N LYS A 35 6.37 -4.10 9.83
CA LYS A 35 7.74 -4.45 10.19
C LYS A 35 8.44 -3.19 10.70
N HIS A 36 8.23 -2.96 11.99
CA HIS A 36 8.59 -1.71 12.66
C HIS A 36 10.10 -1.46 12.70
N ALA A 37 10.92 -2.50 12.91
CA ALA A 37 12.36 -2.35 13.07
C ALA A 37 13.03 -1.87 11.77
N GLU A 38 12.48 -2.28 10.65
CA GLU A 38 13.01 -1.99 9.32
C GLU A 38 12.17 -0.95 8.55
N GLN A 39 11.13 -0.41 9.20
CA GLN A 39 10.27 0.67 8.71
C GLN A 39 9.59 0.37 7.37
N TYR A 40 9.06 -0.84 7.20
CA TYR A 40 8.30 -1.22 6.02
C TYR A 40 6.96 -1.88 6.32
N LEU A 41 6.02 -1.72 5.39
CA LEU A 41 4.74 -2.40 5.37
C LEU A 41 4.77 -3.47 4.27
N VAL A 42 4.46 -4.71 4.64
CA VAL A 42 4.36 -5.83 3.72
C VAL A 42 2.90 -6.18 3.53
N PHE A 43 2.46 -6.41 2.31
CA PHE A 43 1.08 -6.77 2.06
C PHE A 43 0.89 -7.52 0.74
N TYR A 44 -0.31 -8.08 0.58
CA TYR A 44 -0.77 -8.69 -0.67
C TYR A 44 -1.97 -7.89 -1.18
N PRO A 45 -1.89 -7.30 -2.39
CA PRO A 45 -3.06 -6.69 -3.02
C PRO A 45 -4.13 -7.76 -3.27
N LEU A 46 -5.38 -7.41 -3.03
CA LEU A 46 -6.54 -8.27 -3.29
C LEU A 46 -7.10 -8.08 -4.70
N GLU A 47 -6.81 -6.94 -5.32
CA GLU A 47 -7.40 -6.51 -6.59
C GLU A 47 -6.32 -5.89 -7.51
N GLY A 48 -6.59 -5.83 -8.82
CA GLY A 48 -5.69 -5.25 -9.83
C GLY A 48 -4.64 -6.21 -10.40
N GLU A 49 -3.75 -5.69 -11.26
CA GLU A 49 -2.72 -6.46 -11.98
C GLU A 49 -1.73 -7.19 -11.05
N HIS A 50 -1.57 -6.66 -9.84
CA HIS A 50 -0.64 -7.17 -8.84
C HIS A 50 -1.32 -8.02 -7.75
N ALA A 51 -2.60 -8.39 -7.94
CA ALA A 51 -3.34 -9.21 -6.98
C ALA A 51 -2.60 -10.50 -6.61
N GLY A 52 -2.55 -10.82 -5.32
CA GLY A 52 -1.87 -11.99 -4.76
C GLY A 52 -0.35 -11.94 -4.77
N LYS A 53 0.27 -10.87 -5.30
CA LYS A 53 1.74 -10.71 -5.30
C LYS A 53 2.19 -9.96 -4.06
N LYS A 54 3.24 -10.45 -3.40
CA LYS A 54 3.81 -9.80 -2.21
C LYS A 54 4.42 -8.45 -2.57
N HIS A 55 4.05 -7.40 -1.82
CA HIS A 55 4.56 -6.04 -1.98
C HIS A 55 5.17 -5.53 -0.68
N TYR A 56 6.10 -4.58 -0.82
CA TYR A 56 6.80 -3.91 0.26
C TYR A 56 6.76 -2.41 0.03
N ILE A 57 6.35 -1.64 1.02
CA ILE A 57 6.35 -0.17 0.97
C ILE A 57 7.07 0.37 2.21
N PRO A 58 8.17 1.13 2.04
CA PRO A 58 8.77 1.87 3.15
C PRO A 58 7.79 2.87 3.74
N PHE A 59 7.79 3.05 5.07
CA PHE A 59 6.87 3.98 5.73
C PHE A 59 6.99 5.42 5.19
N SER A 60 8.18 5.84 4.76
CA SER A 60 8.43 7.14 4.12
C SER A 60 7.63 7.36 2.84
N ASN A 61 7.28 6.27 2.14
CA ASN A 61 6.59 6.31 0.87
C ASN A 61 5.07 6.17 1.04
N ILE A 62 4.57 5.83 2.23
CA ILE A 62 3.13 5.77 2.50
C ILE A 62 2.57 7.19 2.47
N HIS A 63 1.59 7.41 1.60
CA HIS A 63 0.83 8.64 1.55
C HIS A 63 -0.40 8.57 2.45
N VAL A 64 -1.21 7.52 2.28
CA VAL A 64 -2.48 7.32 2.98
C VAL A 64 -2.70 5.82 3.22
N VAL A 65 -3.29 5.50 4.37
CA VAL A 65 -3.93 4.20 4.62
C VAL A 65 -5.34 4.48 5.16
N ARG A 66 -6.38 3.96 4.49
CA ARG A 66 -7.78 4.14 4.91
C ARG A 66 -8.55 2.83 4.88
N GLU A 67 -9.43 2.62 5.87
CA GLU A 67 -10.40 1.52 5.88
C GLU A 67 -11.53 1.82 4.87
N MET A 68 -12.04 0.78 4.20
CA MET A 68 -13.16 0.86 3.24
C MET A 68 -14.48 0.45 3.87
#